data_AF-A0A932QWK6-F1
#
_entry.id   AF-A0A932QWK6-F1
#
_cell.length_a   1.000
_cell.length_b   1.000
_cell.length_c   1.000
_cell.angle_alpha   90.00
_cell.angle_beta   90.00
_cell.angle_gamma   90.00
#
_symmetry.space_group_name_H-M   'P 1'
#
loop_
_entity.id
_entity.type
_entity.pdbx_description
1 polymer ?
#
loop_
_entity_poly.entity_id
_entity_poly.type
_entity_poly.pdbx_seq_one_letter_code
_entity_poly.pdbx_strand_id
1 'polypeptide(L)'
;MTSKATTFHNLDTNQREQWRCYVRLFFLIIFAAIILGTFWFGSRYPQLLEKAAHINTLTPHSFINSMELIPMAEQQGFWSCVFASFINWLWSMKIGMTFGLAMGALLHTLFEFYPPKLTGNIYLNTLKGIMIGAPAGVCVNCAVPVACGITRSQNKIETALGFMFSSPTLNFLVVSMVFASLPLAFGLIHYSLIAVMLLGVVPLLVWLYKRQQSPSLEETGACAIDLKDTFCKETILESLKGVLNTYGKNLLSLIKFAVPMMLVAAVISSFAVELIPFQTIFGHVSFIGLVITALTRCE
;
A
#
# COMPACT_ATOMS: atom_id res chain seq x y z
N MET A 1 -53.18 -20.12 32.41
CA MET A 1 -52.62 -19.88 31.06
C MET A 1 -52.10 -18.45 31.03
N THR A 2 -50.78 -18.21 31.11
CA THR A 2 -50.08 -16.95 30.70
C THR A 2 -48.64 -16.93 31.28
N SER A 3 -47.74 -17.78 30.76
CA SER A 3 -46.30 -17.64 31.06
C SER A 3 -45.44 -18.26 29.95
N LYS A 4 -45.69 -17.83 28.71
CA LYS A 4 -44.85 -18.21 27.54
C LYS A 4 -44.61 -17.08 26.52
N ALA A 5 -45.19 -15.88 26.71
CA ALA A 5 -45.08 -14.79 25.73
C ALA A 5 -43.84 -13.88 25.93
N THR A 6 -43.24 -13.86 27.13
CA THR A 6 -42.15 -12.93 27.47
C THR A 6 -40.76 -13.42 27.05
N THR A 7 -40.59 -14.70 26.72
CA THR A 7 -39.27 -15.27 26.39
C THR A 7 -38.91 -15.11 24.91
N PHE A 8 -39.89 -15.16 24.00
CA PHE A 8 -39.63 -14.99 22.56
C PHE A 8 -39.27 -13.55 22.18
N HIS A 9 -39.88 -12.56 22.86
CA HIS A 9 -39.63 -11.14 22.57
C HIS A 9 -38.22 -10.68 22.98
N ASN A 10 -37.62 -11.33 23.99
CA ASN A 10 -36.27 -11.04 24.48
C ASN A 10 -35.14 -11.70 23.66
N LEU A 11 -35.42 -12.80 22.96
CA LEU A 11 -34.46 -13.41 22.04
C LEU A 11 -34.29 -12.57 20.77
N ASP A 12 -35.38 -12.00 20.27
CA ASP A 12 -35.41 -11.18 19.07
C ASP A 12 -34.76 -9.79 19.28
N THR A 13 -34.97 -9.14 20.44
CA THR A 13 -34.27 -7.88 20.79
C THR A 13 -32.77 -8.08 20.99
N ASN A 14 -32.36 -9.17 21.65
CA ASN A 14 -30.93 -9.45 21.89
C ASN A 14 -30.19 -9.81 20.58
N GLN A 15 -30.84 -10.53 19.66
CA GLN A 15 -30.30 -10.76 18.30
C GLN A 15 -30.28 -9.49 17.43
N ARG A 16 -31.32 -8.64 17.51
CA ARG A 16 -31.34 -7.35 16.80
C ARG A 16 -30.26 -6.39 17.27
N GLU A 17 -29.99 -6.35 18.58
CA GLU A 17 -28.92 -5.50 19.13
C GLU A 17 -27.53 -6.03 18.76
N GLN A 18 -27.33 -7.35 18.70
CA GLN A 18 -26.04 -7.93 18.30
C GLN A 18 -25.65 -7.65 16.84
N TRP A 19 -26.58 -7.65 15.89
CA TRP A 19 -26.26 -7.35 14.48
C TRP A 19 -25.89 -5.88 14.26
N ARG A 20 -26.45 -4.95 15.04
CA ARG A 20 -26.15 -3.50 14.95
C ARG A 20 -24.69 -3.20 15.25
N CYS A 21 -24.05 -3.99 16.12
CA CYS A 21 -22.62 -3.88 16.40
C CYS A 21 -21.73 -4.13 15.17
N TYR A 22 -22.23 -4.89 14.17
CA TYR A 22 -21.50 -5.23 12.95
C TYR A 22 -21.83 -4.33 11.75
N VAL A 23 -22.77 -3.39 11.89
CA VAL A 23 -23.21 -2.51 10.79
C VAL A 23 -22.06 -1.63 10.29
N ARG A 24 -21.24 -1.08 11.20
CA ARG A 24 -20.04 -0.30 10.84
C ARG A 24 -19.03 -1.15 10.07
N LEU A 25 -18.75 -2.36 10.57
CA LEU A 25 -17.85 -3.31 9.90
C LEU A 25 -18.37 -3.68 8.50
N PHE A 26 -19.68 -3.90 8.35
CA PHE A 26 -20.30 -4.18 7.07
C PHE A 26 -20.11 -3.03 6.07
N PHE A 27 -20.32 -1.78 6.49
CA PHE A 27 -20.04 -0.61 5.64
C PHE A 27 -18.56 -0.54 5.25
N LEU A 28 -17.63 -0.77 6.17
CA LEU A 28 -16.19 -0.76 5.88
C LEU A 28 -15.81 -1.85 4.86
N ILE A 29 -16.38 -3.05 4.97
CA ILE A 29 -16.17 -4.15 4.01
C ILE A 29 -16.73 -3.76 2.64
N ILE A 30 -17.91 -3.14 2.58
CA ILE A 30 -18.48 -2.63 1.32
C ILE A 30 -17.57 -1.57 0.71
N PHE A 31 -17.11 -0.59 1.50
CA PHE A 31 -16.15 0.42 1.03
C PHE A 31 -14.86 -0.22 0.51
N ALA A 32 -14.32 -1.21 1.22
CA ALA A 32 -13.14 -1.95 0.79
C ALA A 32 -13.39 -2.66 -0.54
N ALA A 33 -14.52 -3.36 -0.67
CA ALA A 33 -14.88 -4.09 -1.89
C ALA A 33 -15.07 -3.15 -3.09
N ILE A 34 -15.68 -1.99 -2.89
CA ILE A 34 -15.82 -0.96 -3.94
C ILE A 34 -14.45 -0.43 -4.37
N ILE A 35 -13.60 -0.05 -3.42
CA ILE A 35 -12.25 0.49 -3.72
C ILE A 35 -11.39 -0.58 -4.41
N LEU A 36 -11.36 -1.80 -3.88
CA LEU A 36 -10.60 -2.91 -4.47
C LEU A 36 -11.15 -3.32 -5.84
N GLY A 37 -12.46 -3.44 -5.99
CA GLY A 37 -13.10 -3.82 -7.24
C GLY A 37 -12.85 -2.78 -8.34
N THR A 38 -13.08 -1.49 -8.05
CA THR A 38 -12.82 -0.42 -9.02
C THR A 38 -11.35 -0.33 -9.42
N PHE A 39 -10.42 -0.53 -8.48
CA PHE A 39 -8.99 -0.52 -8.78
C PHE A 39 -8.54 -1.75 -9.59
N TRP A 40 -8.96 -2.95 -9.19
CA TRP A 40 -8.54 -4.19 -9.86
C TRP A 40 -9.09 -4.26 -11.28
N PHE A 41 -10.40 -4.06 -11.45
CA PHE A 41 -11.05 -4.18 -12.75
C PHE A 41 -10.87 -2.94 -13.63
N GLY A 42 -10.86 -1.74 -13.03
CA GLY A 42 -10.74 -0.50 -13.78
C GLY A 42 -9.32 -0.10 -14.15
N SER A 43 -8.31 -0.60 -13.42
CA SER A 43 -6.93 -0.13 -13.59
C SER A 43 -5.89 -1.26 -13.67
N ARG A 44 -5.87 -2.16 -12.68
CA ARG A 44 -4.73 -3.08 -12.50
C ARG A 44 -4.72 -4.22 -13.50
N TYR A 45 -5.82 -4.94 -13.68
CA TYR A 45 -5.88 -6.05 -14.62
C TYR A 45 -5.66 -5.61 -16.07
N PRO A 46 -6.32 -4.54 -16.57
CA PRO A 46 -6.07 -4.06 -17.93
C PRO A 46 -4.59 -3.75 -18.19
N GLN A 47 -3.94 -3.01 -17.28
CA GLN A 47 -2.53 -2.64 -17.43
C GLN A 47 -1.57 -3.84 -17.35
N LEU A 48 -1.86 -4.83 -16.49
CA LEU A 48 -1.04 -6.03 -16.39
C LEU A 48 -1.17 -6.90 -17.63
N LEU A 49 -2.39 -7.05 -18.17
CA LEU A 49 -2.64 -7.81 -19.39
C LEU A 49 -2.01 -7.15 -20.61
N GLU A 50 -2.09 -5.82 -20.73
CA GLU A 50 -1.43 -5.06 -21.78
C GLU A 50 0.10 -5.20 -21.71
N LYS A 51 0.69 -5.07 -20.52
CA LYS A 51 2.14 -5.28 -20.32
C LYS A 51 2.58 -6.72 -20.61
N ALA A 52 1.75 -7.71 -20.28
CA ALA A 52 2.02 -9.10 -20.60
C ALA A 52 1.96 -9.37 -22.12
N ALA A 53 1.03 -8.73 -22.85
CA ALA A 53 0.93 -8.84 -24.30
C ALA A 53 2.14 -8.24 -25.04
N HIS A 54 2.75 -7.20 -24.48
CA HIS A 54 3.89 -6.49 -25.07
C HIS A 54 5.24 -6.86 -24.43
N ILE A 55 5.34 -8.02 -23.77
CA ILE A 55 6.52 -8.42 -22.98
C ILE A 55 7.82 -8.51 -23.80
N ASN A 56 7.71 -8.71 -25.13
CA ASN A 56 8.83 -8.85 -26.04
C ASN A 56 9.26 -7.54 -26.74
N THR A 57 8.53 -6.44 -26.54
CA THR A 57 8.77 -5.15 -27.24
C THR A 57 8.99 -3.98 -26.28
N LEU A 58 9.18 -4.23 -24.98
CA LEU A 58 9.35 -3.17 -23.99
C LEU A 58 10.69 -2.44 -24.19
N THR A 59 10.61 -1.16 -24.52
CA THR A 59 11.76 -0.25 -24.47
C THR A 59 12.08 0.14 -23.02
N PRO A 60 13.32 0.52 -22.69
CA PRO A 60 13.74 0.86 -21.31
C PRO A 60 12.87 1.92 -20.62
N HIS A 61 12.31 2.86 -21.37
CA HIS A 61 11.46 3.94 -20.84
C HIS A 61 10.07 3.45 -20.39
N SER A 62 9.57 2.36 -21.00
CA SER A 62 8.28 1.73 -20.66
C SER A 62 8.27 0.99 -19.30
N PHE A 63 9.44 0.83 -18.66
CA PHE A 63 9.58 0.24 -17.33
C PHE A 63 9.28 1.23 -16.21
N ILE A 64 9.49 2.52 -16.42
CA ILE A 64 9.33 3.57 -15.40
C ILE A 64 7.97 4.26 -15.55
N ASN A 65 7.59 4.62 -16.78
CA ASN A 65 6.31 5.25 -17.09
C ASN A 65 5.45 4.32 -17.93
N SER A 66 4.23 4.01 -17.46
CA SER A 66 3.27 3.23 -18.24
C SER A 66 2.58 4.04 -19.33
N MET A 67 2.57 5.37 -19.20
CA MET A 67 2.00 6.32 -20.15
C MET A 67 2.87 7.57 -20.18
N GLU A 68 3.18 8.05 -21.38
CA GLU A 68 3.89 9.32 -21.60
C GLU A 68 2.87 10.37 -22.02
N LEU A 69 2.74 11.44 -21.23
CA LEU A 69 1.91 12.60 -21.55
C LEU A 69 2.70 13.61 -22.38
N ILE A 70 3.99 13.77 -22.06
CA ILE A 70 4.95 14.62 -22.77
C ILE A 70 5.98 13.71 -23.43
N PRO A 71 6.10 13.68 -24.77
CA PRO A 71 7.03 12.78 -25.46
C PRO A 71 8.47 13.15 -25.12
N MET A 72 9.23 12.20 -24.58
CA MET A 72 10.62 12.45 -24.16
C MET A 72 11.55 12.78 -25.34
N ALA A 73 11.25 12.24 -26.52
CA ALA A 73 12.08 12.36 -27.72
C ALA A 73 12.20 13.78 -28.29
N GLU A 74 11.31 14.69 -27.89
CA GLU A 74 11.27 16.07 -28.39
C GLU A 74 11.91 17.07 -27.43
N GLN A 75 12.35 16.62 -26.25
CA GLN A 75 12.81 17.54 -25.20
C GLN A 75 14.30 17.83 -25.33
N GLN A 76 14.60 19.12 -25.49
CA GLN A 76 15.97 19.63 -25.56
C GLN A 76 16.31 20.26 -24.20
N GLY A 77 17.39 19.78 -23.59
CA GLY A 77 17.92 20.24 -22.31
C GLY A 77 17.53 19.40 -21.09
N PHE A 78 18.49 19.24 -20.18
CA PHE A 78 18.36 18.44 -18.95
C PHE A 78 17.14 18.81 -18.10
N TRP A 79 16.89 20.10 -17.89
CA TRP A 79 15.77 20.56 -17.05
C TRP A 79 14.40 20.25 -17.67
N SER A 80 14.30 20.31 -19.00
CA SER A 80 13.09 19.95 -19.74
C SER A 80 12.82 18.45 -19.62
N CYS A 81 13.86 17.60 -19.72
CA CYS A 81 13.78 16.17 -19.49
C CYS A 81 13.33 15.83 -18.06
N VAL A 82 13.98 16.40 -17.03
CA VAL A 82 13.62 16.17 -15.63
C VAL A 82 12.17 16.57 -15.36
N PHE A 83 11.73 17.72 -15.87
CA PHE A 83 10.36 18.19 -15.68
C PHE A 83 9.34 17.29 -16.38
N ALA A 84 9.60 16.92 -17.64
CA ALA A 84 8.71 16.05 -18.39
C ALA A 84 8.67 14.64 -17.75
N SER A 85 9.78 14.14 -17.23
CA SER A 85 9.90 12.86 -16.51
C SER A 85 9.05 12.88 -15.24
N PHE A 86 9.12 13.97 -14.47
CA PHE A 86 8.29 14.21 -13.30
C PHE A 86 6.79 14.21 -13.62
N ILE A 87 6.38 14.94 -14.67
CA ILE A 87 4.96 15.01 -15.08
C ILE A 87 4.46 13.65 -15.58
N ASN A 88 5.24 12.95 -16.40
CA ASN A 88 4.90 11.62 -16.89
C ASN A 88 4.77 10.61 -15.75
N TRP A 89 5.66 10.68 -14.76
CA TRP A 89 5.57 9.85 -13.57
C TRP A 89 4.29 10.12 -12.77
N LEU A 90 3.97 11.39 -12.51
CA LEU A 90 2.74 11.76 -11.82
C LEU A 90 1.50 11.27 -12.56
N TRP A 91 1.48 11.45 -13.89
CA TRP A 91 0.38 11.03 -14.73
C TRP A 91 0.19 9.51 -14.71
N SER A 92 1.29 8.76 -14.82
CA SER A 92 1.30 7.30 -14.81
C SER A 92 0.89 6.75 -13.43
N MET A 93 1.32 7.39 -12.33
CA MET A 93 1.10 6.90 -10.97
C MET A 93 -0.19 7.40 -10.32
N LYS A 94 -0.86 8.42 -10.87
CA LYS A 94 -2.03 9.06 -10.24
C LYS A 94 -3.10 8.07 -9.76
N ILE A 95 -3.42 7.07 -10.57
CA ILE A 95 -4.48 6.09 -10.26
C ILE A 95 -4.07 5.19 -9.10
N GLY A 96 -2.81 4.79 -9.06
CA GLY A 96 -2.27 4.01 -7.95
C GLY A 96 -2.21 4.82 -6.65
N MET A 97 -1.77 6.08 -6.73
CA MET A 97 -1.67 6.95 -5.56
C MET A 97 -3.05 7.26 -4.95
N THR A 98 -4.06 7.56 -5.77
CA THR A 98 -5.43 7.79 -5.28
C THR A 98 -6.02 6.55 -4.63
N PHE A 99 -5.81 5.37 -5.21
CA PHE A 99 -6.18 4.10 -4.59
C PHE A 99 -5.46 3.89 -3.25
N GLY A 100 -4.14 4.09 -3.20
CA GLY A 100 -3.35 3.91 -1.99
C GLY A 100 -3.79 4.83 -0.85
N LEU A 101 -4.12 6.09 -1.17
CA LEU A 101 -4.66 7.05 -0.20
C LEU A 101 -6.05 6.63 0.30
N ALA A 102 -6.94 6.21 -0.61
CA ALA A 102 -8.28 5.76 -0.25
C ALA A 102 -8.25 4.49 0.61
N MET A 103 -7.49 3.48 0.20
CA MET A 103 -7.34 2.23 0.95
C MET A 103 -6.60 2.44 2.27
N GLY A 104 -5.59 3.32 2.31
CA GLY A 104 -4.87 3.63 3.54
C GLY A 104 -5.72 4.37 4.55
N ALA A 105 -6.56 5.31 4.10
CA ALA A 105 -7.55 5.95 4.95
C ALA A 105 -8.58 4.94 5.47
N LEU A 106 -9.03 4.01 4.62
CA LEU A 106 -10.00 2.99 5.02
C LEU A 106 -9.44 2.04 6.08
N LEU A 107 -8.21 1.57 5.89
CA LEU A 107 -7.53 0.72 6.87
C LEU A 107 -7.26 1.47 8.17
N HIS A 108 -6.87 2.74 8.11
CA HIS A 108 -6.73 3.57 9.30
C HIS A 108 -8.06 3.66 10.06
N THR A 109 -9.17 3.95 9.37
CA THR A 109 -10.51 3.97 9.97
C THR A 109 -10.95 2.61 10.51
N LEU A 110 -10.63 1.52 9.81
CA LEU A 110 -10.95 0.16 10.27
C LEU A 110 -10.26 -0.14 11.60
N PHE A 111 -8.97 0.17 11.71
CA PHE A 111 -8.19 -0.10 12.91
C PHE A 111 -8.48 0.88 14.06
N GLU A 112 -8.93 2.10 13.75
CA GLU A 112 -9.45 3.03 14.77
C GLU A 112 -10.72 2.49 15.43
N PHE A 113 -11.61 1.85 14.66
CA PHE A 113 -12.82 1.21 15.22
C PHE A 113 -12.58 -0.19 15.78
N TYR A 114 -11.68 -0.96 15.17
CA TYR A 114 -11.40 -2.35 15.51
C TYR A 114 -9.89 -2.57 15.61
N PRO A 115 -9.24 -2.06 16.69
CA PRO A 115 -7.81 -2.22 16.87
C PRO A 115 -7.45 -3.70 16.95
N PRO A 116 -6.52 -4.19 16.12
CA PRO A 116 -6.19 -5.60 16.08
C PRO A 116 -5.44 -6.01 17.35
N LYS A 117 -5.72 -7.22 17.84
CA LYS A 117 -4.95 -7.82 18.95
C LYS A 117 -3.57 -8.22 18.43
N LEU A 118 -2.59 -7.34 18.65
CA LEU A 118 -1.20 -7.57 18.26
C LEU A 118 -0.46 -8.29 19.38
N THR A 119 0.36 -9.26 18.98
CA THR A 119 1.15 -10.10 19.88
C THR A 119 2.49 -9.43 20.17
N GLY A 120 3.12 -9.73 21.31
CA GLY A 120 4.47 -9.23 21.64
C GLY A 120 5.57 -9.67 20.65
N ASN A 121 5.31 -10.70 19.83
CA ASN A 121 6.28 -11.26 18.90
C ASN A 121 6.34 -10.50 17.56
N ILE A 122 7.52 -9.97 17.22
CA ILE A 122 7.82 -9.23 15.98
C ILE A 122 7.50 -10.08 14.74
N TYR A 123 7.96 -11.33 14.70
CA TYR A 123 7.80 -12.21 13.53
C TYR A 123 6.34 -12.48 13.21
N LEU A 124 5.51 -12.67 14.25
CA LEU A 124 4.08 -12.95 14.06
C LEU A 124 3.33 -11.74 13.50
N ASN A 125 3.73 -10.53 13.91
CA ASN A 125 3.14 -9.30 13.38
C ASN A 125 3.64 -9.01 11.95
N THR A 126 4.91 -9.28 11.64
CA THR A 126 5.42 -9.25 10.25
C THR A 126 4.64 -10.21 9.36
N LEU A 127 4.41 -11.45 9.81
CA LEU A 127 3.65 -12.44 9.05
C LEU A 127 2.20 -12.00 8.82
N LYS A 128 1.54 -11.40 9.81
CA LYS A 128 0.21 -10.78 9.63
C LYS A 128 0.24 -9.70 8.54
N GLY A 129 1.26 -8.86 8.53
CA GLY A 129 1.49 -7.86 7.49
C GLY A 129 1.63 -8.49 6.10
N ILE A 130 2.40 -9.57 5.98
CA ILE A 130 2.59 -10.32 4.73
C ILE A 130 1.27 -10.91 4.23
N MET A 131 0.48 -11.51 5.11
CA MET A 131 -0.81 -12.12 4.75
C MET A 131 -1.82 -11.10 4.24
N ILE A 132 -1.79 -9.87 4.76
CA ILE A 132 -2.64 -8.77 4.29
C ILE A 132 -2.07 -8.14 3.01
N GLY A 133 -0.74 -8.05 2.90
CA GLY A 133 -0.06 -7.41 1.78
C GLY A 133 -0.02 -8.24 0.51
N ALA A 134 0.35 -9.52 0.59
CA ALA A 134 0.46 -10.41 -0.58
C ALA A 134 -0.76 -10.38 -1.53
N PRO A 135 -2.02 -10.45 -1.05
CA PRO A 135 -3.18 -10.37 -1.94
C PRO A 135 -3.46 -8.96 -2.45
N ALA A 136 -2.94 -7.89 -1.83
CA ALA A 136 -3.23 -6.52 -2.24
C ALA A 136 -2.72 -6.21 -3.65
N GLY A 137 -1.56 -6.78 -4.04
CA GLY A 137 -1.07 -6.73 -5.42
C GLY A 137 -0.71 -5.34 -5.93
N VAL A 138 -0.49 -4.40 -5.01
CA VAL A 138 -0.29 -3.00 -5.33
C VAL A 138 1.19 -2.64 -5.26
N CYS A 139 1.61 -1.72 -6.15
CA CYS A 139 3.00 -1.27 -6.18
C CYS A 139 3.35 -0.51 -4.89
N VAL A 140 4.66 -0.33 -4.65
CA VAL A 140 5.15 0.36 -3.46
C VAL A 140 4.52 1.75 -3.31
N ASN A 141 4.28 2.47 -4.41
CA ASN A 141 3.64 3.80 -4.40
C ASN A 141 2.22 3.77 -3.81
N CYS A 142 1.49 2.67 -4.02
CA CYS A 142 0.17 2.46 -3.44
C CYS A 142 0.26 1.92 -2.01
N ALA A 143 1.28 1.09 -1.73
CA ALA A 143 1.44 0.42 -0.45
C ALA A 143 1.94 1.35 0.66
N VAL A 144 2.71 2.40 0.31
CA VAL A 144 3.22 3.41 1.26
C VAL A 144 2.10 4.12 2.03
N PRO A 145 1.11 4.78 1.40
CA PRO A 145 0.04 5.45 2.15
C PRO A 145 -0.81 4.47 2.95
N VAL A 146 -0.95 3.23 2.47
CA VAL A 146 -1.62 2.15 3.22
C VAL A 146 -0.84 1.79 4.47
N ALA A 147 0.45 1.60 4.36
CA ALA A 147 1.32 1.30 5.49
C ALA A 147 1.40 2.43 6.50
N CYS A 148 1.41 3.69 6.04
CA CYS A 148 1.26 4.85 6.92
C CYS A 148 -0.08 4.79 7.68
N GLY A 149 -1.18 4.44 7.01
CA GLY A 149 -2.49 4.22 7.64
C GLY A 149 -2.46 3.11 8.70
N ILE A 150 -1.78 1.99 8.41
CA ILE A 150 -1.51 0.92 9.38
C ILE A 150 -0.78 1.52 10.60
N THR A 151 0.40 2.12 10.43
CA THR A 151 1.20 2.62 11.56
C THR A 151 0.51 3.69 12.42
N ARG A 152 -0.37 4.53 11.85
CA ARG A 152 -1.07 5.58 12.61
C ARG A 152 -2.20 5.04 13.48
N SER A 153 -2.72 3.87 13.14
CA SER A 153 -3.87 3.25 13.81
C SER A 153 -3.52 2.42 15.06
N GLN A 154 -2.43 2.76 15.75
CA GLN A 154 -1.85 1.95 16.85
C GLN A 154 -1.43 0.53 16.45
N ASN A 155 -1.27 0.25 15.16
CA ASN A 155 -0.62 -0.98 14.72
C ASN A 155 0.91 -0.87 14.85
N LYS A 156 1.54 -2.03 15.01
CA LYS A 156 2.98 -2.13 15.09
C LYS A 156 3.64 -1.96 13.72
N ILE A 157 4.81 -1.33 13.73
CA ILE A 157 5.58 -0.97 12.53
C ILE A 157 5.94 -2.21 11.70
N GLU A 158 6.20 -3.36 12.35
CA GLU A 158 6.52 -4.59 11.63
C GLU A 158 5.38 -5.12 10.74
N THR A 159 4.12 -4.89 11.12
CA THR A 159 2.96 -5.23 10.28
C THR A 159 2.91 -4.36 9.03
N ALA A 160 3.20 -3.06 9.19
CA ALA A 160 3.21 -2.11 8.08
C ALA A 160 4.34 -2.40 7.09
N LEU A 161 5.56 -2.67 7.59
CA LEU A 161 6.71 -3.06 6.75
C LEU A 161 6.45 -4.39 6.04
N GLY A 162 5.89 -5.39 6.74
CA GLY A 162 5.50 -6.66 6.13
C GLY A 162 4.50 -6.46 4.99
N PHE A 163 3.49 -5.60 5.16
CA PHE A 163 2.54 -5.23 4.12
C PHE A 163 3.21 -4.56 2.92
N MET A 164 4.07 -3.54 3.16
CA MET A 164 4.74 -2.78 2.09
C MET A 164 5.58 -3.65 1.16
N PHE A 165 6.40 -4.53 1.72
CA PHE A 165 7.32 -5.34 0.92
C PHE A 165 6.64 -6.53 0.26
N SER A 166 5.65 -7.14 0.92
CA SER A 166 4.92 -8.30 0.36
C SER A 166 3.95 -7.93 -0.76
N SER A 167 3.33 -6.74 -0.72
CA SER A 167 2.31 -6.34 -1.69
C SER A 167 2.74 -6.40 -3.16
N PRO A 168 3.88 -5.83 -3.56
CA PRO A 168 4.34 -5.91 -4.95
C PRO A 168 5.00 -7.25 -5.31
N THR A 169 5.49 -8.01 -4.34
CA THR A 169 6.39 -9.16 -4.59
C THR A 169 5.70 -10.53 -4.51
N LEU A 170 4.77 -10.68 -3.56
CA LEU A 170 4.10 -11.96 -3.27
C LEU A 170 2.71 -12.07 -3.90
N ASN A 171 2.37 -11.16 -4.81
CA ASN A 171 1.13 -11.28 -5.57
C ASN A 171 1.22 -12.44 -6.57
N PHE A 172 0.17 -13.26 -6.63
CA PHE A 172 0.10 -14.43 -7.50
C PHE A 172 0.44 -14.13 -8.97
N LEU A 173 -0.02 -13.00 -9.53
CA LEU A 173 0.26 -12.59 -10.91
C LEU A 173 1.73 -12.23 -11.13
N VAL A 174 2.37 -11.62 -10.14
CA VAL A 174 3.79 -11.25 -10.23
C VAL A 174 4.66 -12.50 -10.10
N VAL A 175 4.28 -13.40 -9.19
CA VAL A 175 4.93 -14.71 -9.05
C VAL A 175 4.87 -15.48 -10.36
N SER A 176 3.70 -15.57 -10.99
CA SER A 176 3.58 -16.26 -12.28
C SER A 176 4.37 -15.56 -13.38
N MET A 177 4.35 -14.22 -13.45
CA MET A 177 5.12 -13.45 -14.43
C MET A 177 6.63 -13.68 -14.29
N VAL A 178 7.15 -13.72 -13.06
CA VAL A 178 8.58 -13.96 -12.79
C VAL A 178 9.01 -15.35 -13.26
N PHE A 179 8.25 -16.40 -12.92
CA PHE A 179 8.59 -17.76 -13.32
C PHE A 179 8.31 -18.04 -14.81
N ALA A 180 7.46 -17.24 -15.46
CA ALA A 180 7.27 -17.30 -16.91
C ALA A 180 8.40 -16.58 -17.68
N SER A 181 8.94 -15.49 -17.12
CA SER A 181 9.90 -14.62 -17.82
C SER A 181 11.36 -14.98 -17.54
N LEU A 182 11.65 -15.57 -16.37
CA LEU A 182 13.00 -15.90 -15.93
C LEU A 182 13.20 -17.41 -15.82
N PRO A 183 14.39 -17.93 -16.13
CA PRO A 183 14.73 -19.32 -15.84
C PRO A 183 14.52 -19.65 -14.36
N LEU A 184 14.12 -20.89 -14.07
CA LEU A 184 13.73 -21.34 -12.73
C LEU A 184 14.75 -20.97 -11.64
N ALA A 185 16.05 -21.10 -11.94
CA ALA A 185 17.12 -20.75 -11.01
C ALA A 185 17.09 -19.27 -10.59
N PHE A 186 16.91 -18.34 -11.53
CA PHE A 186 16.84 -16.91 -11.23
C PHE A 186 15.56 -16.55 -10.48
N GLY A 187 14.43 -17.18 -10.82
CA GLY A 187 13.17 -17.03 -10.07
C GLY A 187 13.30 -17.48 -8.62
N LEU A 188 13.92 -18.64 -8.37
CA LEU A 188 14.16 -19.15 -7.02
C LEU A 188 15.10 -18.25 -6.22
N ILE A 189 16.19 -17.76 -6.81
CA ILE A 189 17.10 -16.82 -6.15
C ILE A 189 16.36 -15.53 -5.78
N HIS A 190 15.58 -14.96 -6.70
CA HIS A 190 14.80 -13.75 -6.46
C HIS A 190 13.83 -13.91 -5.27
N TYR A 191 13.06 -15.00 -5.24
CA TYR A 191 12.13 -15.27 -4.14
C TYR A 191 12.82 -15.65 -2.83
N SER A 192 14.00 -16.28 -2.89
CA SER A 192 14.83 -16.52 -1.71
C SER A 192 15.30 -15.20 -1.09
N LEU A 193 15.72 -14.24 -1.90
CA LEU A 193 16.10 -12.91 -1.44
C LEU A 193 14.91 -12.15 -0.84
N ILE A 194 13.72 -12.24 -1.45
CA ILE A 194 12.50 -11.66 -0.88
C ILE A 194 12.18 -12.31 0.49
N ALA A 195 12.31 -13.63 0.61
CA ALA A 195 12.10 -14.32 1.88
C ALA A 195 13.09 -13.87 2.96
N VAL A 196 14.37 -13.70 2.61
CA VAL A 196 15.38 -13.14 3.52
C VAL A 196 15.05 -11.69 3.91
N MET A 197 14.57 -10.87 2.97
CA MET A 197 14.14 -9.51 3.25
C MET A 197 12.97 -9.49 4.25
N LEU A 198 11.95 -10.32 4.03
CA LEU A 198 10.73 -10.34 4.83
C LEU A 198 10.89 -11.01 6.20
N LEU A 199 11.64 -12.11 6.29
CA LEU A 199 11.79 -12.90 7.52
C LEU A 199 13.10 -12.58 8.28
N GLY A 200 14.09 -12.00 7.62
CA GLY A 200 15.35 -11.60 8.23
C GLY A 200 15.44 -10.09 8.44
N VAL A 201 15.48 -9.34 7.34
CA VAL A 201 15.78 -7.90 7.36
C VAL A 201 14.69 -7.09 8.06
N VAL A 202 13.41 -7.32 7.74
CA VAL A 202 12.31 -6.57 8.36
C VAL A 202 12.27 -6.76 9.90
N PRO A 203 12.26 -7.99 10.45
CA PRO A 203 12.33 -8.19 11.90
C PRO A 203 13.61 -7.60 12.52
N LEU A 204 14.76 -7.70 11.83
CA LEU A 204 16.03 -7.13 12.29
C LEU A 204 15.98 -5.61 12.39
N LEU A 205 15.45 -4.92 11.36
CA LEU A 205 15.29 -3.48 11.35
C LEU A 205 14.37 -3.01 12.48
N VAL A 206 13.27 -3.72 12.71
CA VAL A 206 12.33 -3.40 13.80
C VAL A 206 12.97 -3.65 15.16
N TRP A 207 13.75 -4.72 15.30
CA TRP A 207 14.50 -4.98 16.53
C TRP A 207 15.55 -3.90 16.81
N LEU A 208 16.31 -3.47 15.80
CA LEU A 208 17.27 -2.37 15.92
C LEU A 208 16.59 -1.05 16.29
N TYR A 209 15.44 -0.76 15.67
CA TYR A 209 14.64 0.43 15.95
C TYR A 209 14.11 0.42 17.39
N LYS A 210 13.50 -0.69 17.84
CA LYS A 210 13.03 -0.84 19.23
C LYS A 210 14.17 -0.75 20.24
N ARG A 211 15.38 -1.16 19.88
CA ARG A 211 16.57 -1.05 20.75
C ARG A 211 17.05 0.40 20.93
N GLN A 212 16.82 1.26 19.94
CA GLN A 212 17.18 2.69 20.01
C GLN A 212 16.10 3.53 20.71
N GLN A 213 14.86 3.04 20.77
CA GLN A 213 13.78 3.69 21.48
C GLN A 213 13.89 3.40 22.99
N SER A 214 14.09 4.42 23.81
CA SER A 214 13.92 4.33 25.28
C SER A 214 12.51 3.79 25.60
N PRO A 215 12.29 3.06 26.72
CA PRO A 215 11.02 2.42 27.08
C PRO A 215 9.93 3.41 27.54
N SER A 216 9.77 4.52 26.82
CA SER A 216 8.72 5.51 27.04
C SER A 216 8.00 5.70 25.70
N LEU A 217 6.70 5.37 25.67
CA LEU A 217 5.73 5.45 24.56
C LEU A 217 5.28 4.11 23.93
N GLU A 218 5.40 2.98 24.62
CA GLU A 218 4.65 1.74 24.26
C GLU A 218 3.82 1.19 25.43
N GLU A 219 3.18 2.03 26.22
CA GLU A 219 2.00 1.63 27.02
C GLU A 219 1.06 2.83 27.18
N THR A 220 0.46 3.29 26.09
CA THR A 220 -0.96 3.60 26.19
C THR A 220 -1.70 2.34 25.76
N GLY A 221 -1.79 1.40 26.71
CA GLY A 221 -3.05 0.70 26.92
C GLY A 221 -4.11 1.73 27.27
N ALA A 222 -4.47 2.59 26.30
CA ALA A 222 -5.56 3.52 26.43
C ALA A 222 -6.79 2.64 26.61
N CYS A 223 -7.46 2.85 27.75
CA CYS A 223 -8.64 2.15 28.21
C CYS A 223 -9.38 1.45 27.07
N ALA A 224 -9.53 0.12 27.18
CA ALA A 224 -10.56 -0.59 26.45
C ALA A 224 -11.91 -0.02 26.92
N ILE A 225 -12.28 1.15 26.41
CA ILE A 225 -13.67 1.56 26.33
C ILE A 225 -14.30 0.41 25.57
N ASP A 226 -15.28 -0.25 26.18
CA ASP A 226 -16.01 -1.31 25.53
C ASP A 226 -16.81 -0.68 24.39
N LEU A 227 -16.14 -0.48 23.25
CA LEU A 227 -16.69 0.09 22.03
C LEU A 227 -17.92 -0.70 21.58
N LYS A 228 -18.03 -1.96 22.02
CA LYS A 228 -19.17 -2.83 21.76
C LYS A 228 -20.47 -2.20 22.28
N ASP A 229 -20.53 -1.72 23.52
CA ASP A 229 -21.78 -1.22 24.10
C ASP A 229 -22.28 0.10 23.49
N THR A 230 -21.37 0.92 22.94
CA THR A 230 -21.76 2.16 22.25
C THR A 230 -22.19 1.90 20.81
N PHE A 231 -21.48 1.01 20.08
CA PHE A 231 -21.81 0.71 18.68
C PHE A 231 -23.10 -0.08 18.50
N CYS A 232 -23.48 -0.93 19.46
CA CYS A 232 -24.70 -1.73 19.35
C CYS A 232 -26.00 -0.90 19.45
N LYS A 233 -25.93 0.36 19.93
CA LYS A 233 -27.10 1.23 20.12
C LYS A 233 -27.36 2.20 18.96
N GLU A 234 -26.40 2.37 18.04
CA GLU A 234 -26.48 3.36 16.96
C GLU A 234 -27.43 2.99 15.82
N THR A 235 -28.10 3.98 15.26
CA THR A 235 -28.96 3.83 14.08
C THR A 235 -28.10 3.65 12.83
N ILE A 236 -28.60 2.94 11.80
CA ILE A 236 -27.86 2.67 10.55
C ILE A 236 -27.29 3.95 9.93
N LEU A 237 -28.08 5.04 9.93
CA LEU A 237 -27.67 6.33 9.39
C LEU A 237 -26.56 6.98 10.22
N GLU A 238 -26.60 6.84 11.55
CA GLU A 238 -25.58 7.35 12.46
C GLU A 238 -24.27 6.59 12.28
N SER A 239 -24.34 5.26 12.13
CA SER A 239 -23.18 4.43 11.83
C SER A 239 -22.55 4.78 10.49
N LEU A 240 -23.34 5.00 9.43
CA LEU A 240 -22.83 5.42 8.12
C LEU A 240 -22.18 6.81 8.18
N LYS A 241 -22.84 7.78 8.82
CA LYS A 241 -22.30 9.14 9.01
C LYS A 241 -21.02 9.13 9.84
N GLY A 242 -20.97 8.28 10.87
CA GLY A 242 -19.78 8.05 11.68
C GLY A 242 -18.60 7.53 10.86
N VAL A 243 -18.84 6.45 10.08
CA VAL A 243 -17.82 5.87 9.19
C VAL A 243 -17.33 6.90 8.16
N LEU A 244 -18.25 7.62 7.50
CA LEU A 244 -17.89 8.63 6.48
C LEU A 244 -17.09 9.81 7.07
N ASN A 245 -17.49 10.31 8.25
CA ASN A 245 -16.80 11.43 8.90
C ASN A 245 -15.39 11.03 9.35
N THR A 246 -15.25 9.86 9.99
CA THR A 246 -13.93 9.35 10.40
C THR A 246 -13.06 9.03 9.20
N TYR A 247 -13.61 8.40 8.16
CA TYR A 247 -12.90 8.15 6.90
C TYR A 247 -12.42 9.45 6.24
N GLY A 248 -13.29 10.47 6.13
CA GLY A 248 -12.93 11.77 5.56
C GLY A 248 -11.81 12.47 6.33
N LYS A 249 -11.86 12.44 7.68
CA LYS A 249 -10.80 12.99 8.54
C LYS A 249 -9.48 12.24 8.35
N ASN A 250 -9.52 10.91 8.33
CA ASN A 250 -8.33 10.08 8.15
C ASN A 250 -7.73 10.25 6.75
N LEU A 251 -8.58 10.37 5.72
CA LEU A 251 -8.16 10.65 4.35
C LEU A 251 -7.49 12.01 4.24
N LEU A 252 -8.08 13.07 4.80
CA LEU A 252 -7.48 14.41 4.79
C LEU A 252 -6.15 14.46 5.56
N SER A 253 -6.09 13.80 6.72
CA SER A 253 -4.87 13.68 7.52
C SER A 253 -3.76 12.91 6.79
N LEU A 254 -4.14 11.89 6.01
CA LEU A 254 -3.20 11.13 5.19
C LEU A 254 -2.74 11.94 3.99
N ILE A 255 -3.65 12.61 3.26
CA ILE A 255 -3.33 13.45 2.10
C ILE A 255 -2.33 14.55 2.47
N LYS A 256 -2.55 15.25 3.59
CA LYS A 256 -1.67 16.34 4.05
C LYS A 256 -0.22 15.91 4.29
N PHE A 257 0.03 14.63 4.54
CA PHE A 257 1.36 14.11 4.83
C PHE A 257 1.94 13.27 3.68
N ALA A 258 1.15 12.35 3.15
CA ALA A 258 1.60 11.41 2.12
C ALA A 258 1.81 12.11 0.77
N VAL A 259 0.90 12.99 0.35
CA VAL A 259 1.01 13.63 -0.97
C VAL A 259 2.28 14.50 -1.08
N PRO A 260 2.61 15.38 -0.11
CA PRO A 260 3.87 16.13 -0.17
C PRO A 260 5.11 15.23 -0.23
N MET A 261 5.15 14.16 0.56
CA MET A 261 6.26 13.22 0.54
C MET A 261 6.38 12.49 -0.81
N MET A 262 5.25 12.13 -1.42
CA MET A 262 5.23 11.51 -2.75
C MET A 262 5.73 12.48 -3.83
N LEU A 263 5.36 13.76 -3.76
CA LEU A 263 5.86 14.77 -4.70
C LEU A 263 7.38 14.98 -4.56
N VAL A 264 7.90 15.03 -3.33
CA VAL A 264 9.35 15.12 -3.09
C VAL A 264 10.06 13.88 -3.65
N ALA A 265 9.55 12.69 -3.36
CA ALA A 265 10.10 11.46 -3.89
C ALA A 265 10.08 11.42 -5.42
N ALA A 266 9.01 11.92 -6.05
CA ALA A 266 8.88 12.00 -7.50
C ALA A 266 9.90 12.95 -8.13
N VAL A 267 10.16 14.10 -7.51
CA VAL A 267 11.22 15.01 -7.96
C VAL A 267 12.57 14.31 -7.88
N ILE A 268 12.91 13.72 -6.72
CA ILE A 268 14.18 13.00 -6.51
C ILE A 268 14.34 11.86 -7.52
N SER A 269 13.28 11.07 -7.77
CA SER A 269 13.33 9.99 -8.74
C SER A 269 13.53 10.51 -10.16
N SER A 270 12.92 11.63 -10.52
CA SER A 270 13.07 12.22 -11.86
C SER A 270 14.51 12.66 -12.11
N PHE A 271 15.15 13.30 -11.12
CA PHE A 271 16.59 13.58 -11.20
C PHE A 271 17.44 12.32 -11.30
N ALA A 272 17.14 11.30 -10.49
CA ALA A 272 17.90 10.06 -10.49
C ALA A 272 17.81 9.31 -11.83
N VAL A 273 16.64 9.33 -12.49
CA VAL A 273 16.43 8.69 -13.79
C VAL A 273 17.26 9.37 -14.88
N GLU A 274 17.32 10.71 -14.89
CA GLU A 274 18.14 11.43 -15.87
C GLU A 274 19.64 11.28 -15.60
N LEU A 275 20.05 11.15 -14.33
CA LEU A 275 21.46 10.98 -13.95
C LEU A 275 21.99 9.56 -14.19
N ILE A 276 21.12 8.54 -14.24
CA ILE A 276 21.52 7.13 -14.30
C ILE A 276 21.24 6.55 -15.69
N PRO A 277 22.26 6.42 -16.55
CA PRO A 277 22.12 5.74 -17.84
C PRO A 277 22.01 4.22 -17.64
N PHE A 278 20.80 3.73 -17.37
CA PHE A 278 20.53 2.29 -17.16
C PHE A 278 21.02 1.36 -18.30
N GLN A 279 21.24 1.91 -19.50
CA GLN A 279 21.76 1.16 -20.65
C GLN A 279 23.27 0.94 -20.61
N THR A 280 24.04 1.80 -19.93
CA THR A 280 25.49 1.69 -19.85
C THR A 280 25.97 0.90 -18.63
N ILE A 281 25.10 0.68 -17.63
CA ILE A 281 25.41 -0.14 -16.43
C ILE A 281 25.75 -1.60 -16.80
N PHE A 282 25.15 -2.13 -17.87
CA PHE A 282 25.41 -3.48 -18.35
C PHE A 282 26.48 -3.54 -19.46
N GLY A 283 27.06 -2.40 -19.83
CA GLY A 283 28.20 -2.32 -20.75
C GLY A 283 29.53 -2.15 -20.00
N HIS A 284 30.63 -2.60 -20.60
CA HIS A 284 31.98 -2.27 -20.10
C HIS A 284 32.29 -0.79 -20.38
N VAL A 285 31.78 0.12 -19.56
CA VAL A 285 32.02 1.56 -19.71
C VAL A 285 32.70 2.11 -18.46
N SER A 286 33.73 2.93 -18.64
CA SER A 286 34.41 3.59 -17.50
C SER A 286 33.48 4.61 -16.83
N PHE A 287 33.72 4.92 -15.55
CA PHE A 287 32.97 5.92 -14.79
C PHE A 287 32.82 7.27 -15.52
N ILE A 288 33.85 7.66 -16.29
CA ILE A 288 33.86 8.89 -17.09
C ILE A 288 32.91 8.81 -18.29
N GLY A 289 32.83 7.64 -18.95
CA GLY A 289 31.86 7.41 -20.03
C GLY A 289 30.41 7.44 -19.54
N LEU A 290 30.19 7.06 -18.28
CA LEU A 290 28.88 7.10 -17.62
C LEU A 290 28.42 8.55 -17.35
N VAL A 291 29.34 9.42 -16.97
CA VAL A 291 29.07 10.86 -16.76
C VAL A 291 28.85 11.60 -18.07
N ILE A 292 29.66 11.32 -19.10
CA ILE A 292 29.51 11.95 -20.43
C ILE A 292 28.19 11.55 -21.07
N THR A 293 27.82 10.26 -21.03
CA THR A 293 26.54 9.79 -21.60
C THR A 293 25.32 10.31 -20.85
N ALA A 294 25.41 10.57 -19.54
CA ALA A 294 24.34 11.22 -18.79
C ALA A 294 24.16 12.70 -19.20
N LEU A 295 25.25 13.40 -19.52
CA LEU A 295 25.22 14.81 -19.95
C LEU A 295 24.72 14.97 -21.39
N THR A 296 25.09 14.06 -22.30
CA THR A 296 24.72 14.13 -23.72
C THR A 296 23.37 13.49 -24.05
N ARG A 297 22.65 12.91 -23.08
CA ARG A 297 21.41 12.16 -23.36
C ARG A 297 20.19 13.05 -23.65
N CYS A 298 20.26 14.30 -23.22
CA CYS A 298 19.21 15.31 -23.40
C CYS A 298 19.69 16.54 -24.19
N GLU A 299 20.81 16.42 -24.91
CA GLU A 299 21.23 17.36 -25.97
C GLU A 299 20.86 16.83 -27.35
#